data_AF-A0A3C1PNP2-F1
#
_entry.id   AF-A0A3C1PNP2-F1
#
_cell.length_a   1.000
_cell.length_b   1.000
_cell.length_c   1.000
_cell.angle_alpha   90.00
_cell.angle_beta   90.00
_cell.angle_gamma   90.00
#
_symmetry.space_group_name_H-M   'P 1'
#
loop_
_entity.id
_entity.type
_entity.pdbx_description
1 polymer ?
#
loop_
_entity_poly.entity_id
_entity_poly.type
_entity_poly.pdbx_seq_one_letter_code
_entity_poly.pdbx_strand_id
1 'polypeptide(L)'
;MQNTPGTNRLVCKEGINQCTIVADTNLYSIESLRFSLEFLFTQKQHTEKMAILFYTETEPPENIERLLQFAEQYNLNKLILIGPNFTGLGILVHDFVSHFASGADFIKSFSREQYRNSAILIKGNDPMLLDLINRKFQKYAHRSVLEINLSGVKENLKTYRNLLPEEIKIMVMVKAFSYGSGSHEIATLLENLHIDYLGVAVIEEGIELREAGITTPIMVMNPEIENYDNLFEFNLEPVIFNRPTLHLIHQAVENKGIESWPVHIKIDSGMHRMGFDEHEVPELIEDLRKFNSLQIKGLLSHFAASSDTEHDAFTQEQIRKFDLYSTQIMDALALDKTKILRHISNSGGIHRFPNARFNMVRLGIGLYGSDGEKQGNLLNVSTLKSRISQIKQVKVGETVGYSRRGKIERDSVIAVVPIGYADGLDRRLGNRVGKVLVNGKFAHFIGAISMDMCTVDITGIEAQVNDEVLFFGEGYTINELAKQLNTIPYEIITRIARRVKRVYVWEE
;
A
#
# COMPACT_ATOMS: atom_id res chain seq x y z
N MET A 1 3.14 -2.37 -31.15
CA MET A 1 3.73 -3.32 -30.18
C MET A 1 5.24 -3.18 -30.23
N GLN A 2 5.81 -2.34 -29.39
CA GLN A 2 7.19 -2.48 -28.97
C GLN A 2 7.13 -3.14 -27.61
N ASN A 3 7.65 -4.36 -27.50
CA ASN A 3 7.91 -5.01 -26.24
C ASN A 3 8.84 -4.11 -25.44
N THR A 4 8.35 -3.56 -24.34
CA THR A 4 9.23 -3.12 -23.25
C THR A 4 10.06 -4.35 -22.85
N PRO A 5 11.40 -4.25 -22.74
CA PRO A 5 12.25 -5.36 -22.32
C PRO A 5 11.75 -5.94 -21.01
N GLY A 6 11.77 -7.27 -20.90
CA GLY A 6 11.25 -8.02 -19.76
C GLY A 6 11.90 -7.58 -18.46
N THR A 7 11.21 -6.73 -17.71
CA THR A 7 11.45 -6.56 -16.28
C THR A 7 10.85 -7.76 -15.58
N ASN A 8 11.68 -8.49 -14.85
CA ASN A 8 11.23 -9.56 -13.97
C ASN A 8 10.14 -9.02 -13.03
N ARG A 9 8.90 -9.55 -13.09
CA ARG A 9 7.74 -8.97 -12.40
C ARG A 9 6.83 -10.05 -11.83
N LEU A 10 6.79 -10.09 -10.50
CA LEU A 10 5.74 -10.77 -9.75
C LEU A 10 4.58 -9.82 -9.51
N VAL A 11 3.37 -10.27 -9.81
CA VAL A 11 2.17 -9.45 -9.78
C VAL A 11 1.12 -10.08 -8.87
N CYS A 12 0.82 -9.42 -7.74
CA CYS A 12 -0.26 -9.83 -6.83
C CYS A 12 -1.53 -9.01 -7.08
N LYS A 13 -2.69 -9.67 -7.08
CA LYS A 13 -4.01 -9.04 -7.28
C LYS A 13 -5.15 -9.86 -6.69
N GLU A 14 -6.25 -9.19 -6.37
CA GLU A 14 -7.49 -9.85 -5.97
C GLU A 14 -8.07 -10.72 -7.10
N GLY A 15 -8.45 -11.94 -6.75
CA GLY A 15 -9.07 -12.94 -7.61
C GLY A 15 -10.54 -13.20 -7.27
N ILE A 16 -11.13 -14.16 -8.00
CA ILE A 16 -12.49 -14.64 -7.78
C ILE A 16 -12.66 -15.28 -6.40
N ASN A 17 -13.87 -15.27 -5.84
CA ASN A 17 -14.23 -16.04 -4.64
C ASN A 17 -13.26 -15.89 -3.45
N GLN A 18 -12.81 -14.66 -3.17
CA GLN A 18 -11.84 -14.36 -2.11
C GLN A 18 -10.48 -15.05 -2.33
N CYS A 19 -10.09 -15.35 -3.56
CA CYS A 19 -8.73 -15.79 -3.86
C CYS A 19 -7.79 -14.59 -4.04
N THR A 20 -6.51 -14.81 -3.78
CA THR A 20 -5.42 -13.90 -4.15
C THR A 20 -4.61 -14.55 -5.28
N ILE A 21 -4.33 -13.80 -6.35
CA ILE A 21 -3.59 -14.30 -7.51
C ILE A 21 -2.20 -13.70 -7.54
N VAL A 22 -1.19 -14.56 -7.50
CA VAL A 22 0.21 -14.22 -7.69
C VAL A 22 0.59 -14.69 -9.09
N ALA A 23 0.77 -13.76 -10.02
CA ALA A 23 1.17 -14.05 -11.39
C ALA A 23 2.64 -13.70 -11.58
N ASP A 24 3.45 -14.68 -11.99
CA ASP A 24 4.87 -14.47 -12.26
C ASP A 24 5.11 -14.44 -13.77
N THR A 25 5.61 -13.31 -14.29
CA THR A 25 5.99 -13.15 -15.70
C THR A 25 7.47 -13.46 -15.96
N ASN A 26 8.24 -13.84 -14.94
CA ASN A 26 9.66 -14.16 -15.07
C ASN A 26 9.88 -15.40 -15.92
N LEU A 27 11.03 -15.43 -16.60
CA LEU A 27 11.54 -16.64 -17.24
C LEU A 27 11.50 -17.82 -16.27
N TYR A 28 11.19 -18.99 -16.80
CA TYR A 28 11.02 -20.18 -15.99
C TYR A 28 12.39 -20.67 -15.52
N SER A 29 12.79 -20.28 -14.30
CA SER A 29 13.96 -20.83 -13.60
C SER A 29 13.55 -21.35 -12.21
N ILE A 30 14.34 -22.27 -11.67
CA ILE A 30 14.08 -22.87 -10.36
C ILE A 30 14.18 -21.84 -9.22
N GLU A 31 15.11 -20.89 -9.34
CA GLU A 31 15.27 -19.80 -8.37
C GLU A 31 14.07 -18.84 -8.42
N SER A 32 13.61 -18.49 -9.62
CA SER A 32 12.42 -17.66 -9.82
C SER A 32 11.15 -18.36 -9.30
N LEU A 33 11.03 -19.68 -9.46
CA LEU A 33 9.92 -20.45 -8.90
C LEU A 33 9.98 -20.47 -7.37
N ARG A 34 11.15 -20.72 -6.78
CA ARG A 34 11.34 -20.67 -5.32
C ARG A 34 10.92 -19.32 -4.77
N PHE A 35 11.36 -18.23 -5.40
CA PHE A 35 10.99 -16.87 -5.00
C PHE A 35 9.48 -16.63 -5.09
N SER A 36 8.84 -17.10 -6.17
CA SER A 36 7.39 -17.00 -6.34
C SER A 36 6.60 -17.78 -5.30
N LEU A 37 7.09 -18.96 -4.91
CA LEU A 37 6.52 -19.75 -3.84
C LEU A 37 6.71 -19.04 -2.50
N GLU A 38 7.92 -18.59 -2.17
CA GLU A 38 8.16 -17.79 -0.96
C GLU A 38 7.17 -16.61 -0.87
N PHE A 39 6.98 -15.87 -1.97
CA PHE A 39 5.99 -14.79 -2.03
C PHE A 39 4.54 -15.27 -1.84
N LEU A 40 4.13 -16.38 -2.46
CA LEU A 40 2.80 -16.98 -2.26
C LEU A 40 2.51 -17.29 -0.78
N PHE A 41 3.52 -17.78 -0.06
CA PHE A 41 3.42 -18.14 1.34
C PHE A 41 3.42 -16.95 2.29
N THR A 42 3.87 -15.77 1.83
CA THR A 42 3.67 -14.52 2.59
C THR A 42 2.19 -14.13 2.72
N GLN A 43 1.29 -14.66 1.89
CA GLN A 43 -0.14 -14.33 1.87
C GLN A 43 -0.91 -14.99 3.04
N LYS A 44 -0.60 -14.62 4.29
CA LYS A 44 -1.09 -15.29 5.52
C LYS A 44 -2.62 -15.32 5.69
N GLN A 45 -3.34 -14.45 5.00
CA GLN A 45 -4.81 -14.40 5.00
C GLN A 45 -5.47 -15.65 4.37
N HIS A 46 -4.72 -16.47 3.63
CA HIS A 46 -5.21 -17.71 3.04
C HIS A 46 -4.47 -18.91 3.60
N THR A 47 -5.20 -19.84 4.19
CA THR A 47 -4.68 -21.15 4.63
C THR A 47 -4.43 -22.07 3.44
N GLU A 48 -5.25 -21.97 2.39
CA GLU A 48 -5.12 -22.76 1.16
C GLU A 48 -4.13 -22.10 0.18
N LYS A 49 -3.09 -22.85 -0.18
CA LYS A 49 -2.03 -22.45 -1.11
C LYS A 49 -2.01 -23.35 -2.33
N MET A 50 -2.10 -22.75 -3.51
CA MET A 50 -2.13 -23.48 -4.78
C MET A 50 -1.11 -22.91 -5.74
N ALA A 51 -0.54 -23.77 -6.59
CA ALA A 51 0.27 -23.34 -7.72
C ALA A 51 -0.27 -23.93 -9.03
N ILE A 52 -0.30 -23.11 -10.08
CA ILE A 52 -0.59 -23.47 -11.46
C ILE A 52 0.67 -23.20 -12.26
N LEU A 53 1.36 -24.27 -12.64
CA LEU A 53 2.63 -24.22 -13.35
C LEU A 53 2.43 -24.78 -14.76
N PHE A 54 2.87 -24.04 -15.76
CA PHE A 54 2.71 -24.48 -17.15
C PHE A 54 4.00 -24.33 -17.95
N TYR A 55 4.26 -25.33 -18.78
CA TYR A 55 5.44 -25.41 -19.62
C TYR A 55 5.04 -25.95 -21.00
N THR A 56 5.18 -25.14 -22.04
CA THR A 56 4.64 -25.43 -23.38
C THR A 56 5.66 -26.02 -24.36
N GLU A 57 6.93 -26.08 -24.00
CA GLU A 57 7.97 -26.67 -24.85
C GLU A 57 7.92 -28.20 -24.80
N THR A 58 8.63 -28.86 -25.72
CA THR A 58 8.66 -30.32 -25.87
C THR A 58 9.70 -31.03 -25.01
N GLU A 59 10.68 -30.30 -24.49
CA GLU A 59 11.63 -30.83 -23.50
C GLU A 59 11.10 -30.57 -22.08
N PRO A 60 11.28 -31.50 -21.12
CA PRO A 60 10.86 -31.25 -19.75
C PRO A 60 11.66 -30.08 -19.17
N PRO A 61 11.04 -29.17 -18.39
CA PRO A 61 11.79 -28.15 -17.68
C PRO A 61 12.87 -28.80 -16.81
N GLU A 62 14.06 -28.21 -16.75
CA GLU A 62 15.11 -28.70 -15.87
C GLU A 62 14.60 -28.79 -14.42
N ASN A 63 14.82 -29.94 -13.78
CA ASN A 63 14.59 -30.16 -12.34
C ASN A 63 13.13 -30.17 -11.85
N ILE A 64 12.19 -30.79 -12.58
CA ILE A 64 10.79 -31.00 -12.11
C ILE A 64 10.71 -31.70 -10.74
N GLU A 65 11.62 -32.63 -10.43
CA GLU A 65 11.67 -33.28 -9.12
C GLU A 65 11.87 -32.28 -7.98
N ARG A 66 12.67 -31.24 -8.21
CA ARG A 66 12.95 -30.17 -7.24
C ARG A 66 11.75 -29.26 -7.02
N LEU A 67 10.93 -29.09 -8.05
CA LEU A 67 9.65 -28.39 -7.96
C LEU A 67 8.65 -29.16 -7.08
N LEU A 68 8.59 -30.48 -7.20
CA LEU A 68 7.79 -31.30 -6.28
C LEU A 68 8.33 -31.23 -4.84
N GLN A 69 9.65 -31.30 -4.66
CA GLN A 69 10.25 -31.13 -3.34
C GLN A 69 9.88 -29.78 -2.72
N PHE A 70 9.87 -28.68 -3.50
CA PHE A 70 9.38 -27.41 -2.99
C PHE A 70 7.88 -27.42 -2.70
N ALA A 71 7.06 -28.02 -3.57
CA ALA A 71 5.63 -28.13 -3.32
C ALA A 71 5.32 -28.88 -2.01
N GLU A 72 6.07 -29.94 -1.72
CA GLU A 72 5.98 -30.69 -0.46
C GLU A 72 6.55 -29.89 0.72
N GLN A 73 7.76 -29.32 0.59
CA GLN A 73 8.41 -28.55 1.65
C GLN A 73 7.55 -27.37 2.10
N TYR A 74 6.91 -26.69 1.15
CA TYR A 74 6.03 -25.56 1.44
C TYR A 74 4.60 -26.01 1.80
N ASN A 75 4.26 -27.31 1.74
CA ASN A 75 2.91 -27.84 1.98
C ASN A 75 1.83 -27.19 1.08
N LEU A 76 2.04 -27.20 -0.24
CA LEU A 76 1.00 -26.78 -1.18
C LEU A 76 -0.23 -27.69 -1.08
N ASN A 77 -1.41 -27.10 -0.93
CA ASN A 77 -2.68 -27.83 -0.90
C ASN A 77 -3.04 -28.40 -2.26
N LYS A 78 -2.61 -27.75 -3.35
CA LYS A 78 -2.84 -28.22 -4.71
C LYS A 78 -1.79 -27.72 -5.69
N LEU A 79 -1.36 -28.58 -6.60
CA LEU A 79 -0.46 -28.26 -7.69
C LEU A 79 -1.10 -28.66 -9.02
N ILE A 80 -1.29 -27.69 -9.92
CA ILE A 80 -1.81 -27.92 -11.27
C ILE A 80 -0.67 -27.76 -12.26
N LEU A 81 -0.37 -28.83 -12.99
CA LEU A 81 0.65 -28.87 -14.03
C LEU A 81 -0.01 -28.87 -15.41
N ILE A 82 0.43 -28.00 -16.30
CA ILE A 82 -0.14 -27.88 -17.65
C ILE A 82 0.97 -27.99 -18.70
N GLY A 83 0.87 -28.97 -19.58
CA GLY A 83 1.80 -29.17 -20.68
C GLY A 83 2.12 -30.64 -20.95
N PRO A 84 2.70 -30.96 -22.12
CA PRO A 84 2.88 -32.33 -22.58
C PRO A 84 3.87 -33.14 -21.71
N ASN A 85 4.87 -32.49 -21.11
CA ASN A 85 6.04 -33.19 -20.53
C ASN A 85 5.92 -33.49 -19.03
N PHE A 86 4.76 -33.24 -18.41
CA PHE A 86 4.51 -33.58 -17.01
C PHE A 86 3.97 -35.01 -16.82
N THR A 87 3.86 -35.78 -17.90
CA THR A 87 3.19 -37.10 -17.93
C THR A 87 4.08 -38.29 -17.57
N GLY A 88 5.41 -38.13 -17.46
CA GLY A 88 6.37 -39.24 -17.38
C GLY A 88 7.12 -39.47 -16.06
N LEU A 89 6.80 -38.75 -14.97
CA LEU A 89 7.75 -38.54 -13.86
C LEU A 89 7.33 -39.11 -12.48
N GLY A 90 6.35 -40.02 -12.39
CA GLY A 90 5.83 -40.48 -11.08
C GLY A 90 5.10 -39.38 -10.28
N ILE A 91 4.98 -38.19 -10.85
CA ILE A 91 4.37 -36.98 -10.27
C ILE A 91 2.89 -37.17 -9.91
N LEU A 92 2.19 -38.01 -10.66
CA LEU A 92 0.75 -38.28 -10.48
C LEU A 92 0.45 -39.23 -9.32
N VAL A 93 1.46 -39.66 -8.55
CA VAL A 93 1.27 -40.48 -7.35
C VAL A 93 0.79 -39.64 -6.17
N HIS A 94 0.97 -38.31 -6.22
CA HIS A 94 0.56 -37.41 -5.15
C HIS A 94 -0.86 -36.90 -5.36
N ASP A 95 -1.74 -37.12 -4.39
CA ASP A 95 -3.18 -36.77 -4.46
C ASP A 95 -3.45 -35.27 -4.66
N PHE A 96 -2.51 -34.40 -4.28
CA PHE A 96 -2.63 -32.94 -4.43
C PHE A 96 -2.24 -32.44 -5.82
N VAL A 97 -1.74 -33.29 -6.71
CA VAL A 97 -1.26 -32.92 -8.04
C VAL A 97 -2.32 -33.23 -9.10
N SER A 98 -2.62 -32.27 -9.98
CA SER A 98 -3.48 -32.44 -11.15
C SER A 98 -2.73 -32.07 -12.41
N HIS A 99 -2.99 -32.77 -13.52
CA HIS A 99 -2.32 -32.55 -14.80
C HIS A 99 -3.31 -32.27 -15.94
N PHE A 100 -2.92 -31.36 -16.83
CA PHE A 100 -3.59 -31.08 -18.10
C PHE A 100 -2.60 -31.14 -19.25
N ALA A 101 -2.95 -31.82 -20.34
CA ALA A 101 -2.08 -31.95 -21.51
C ALA A 101 -1.78 -30.59 -22.18
N SER A 102 -2.75 -29.67 -22.15
CA SER A 102 -2.60 -28.33 -22.71
C SER A 102 -3.35 -27.27 -21.91
N GLY A 103 -3.00 -26.00 -22.13
CA GLY A 103 -3.73 -24.86 -21.57
C GLY A 103 -5.20 -24.84 -22.01
N ALA A 104 -5.51 -25.31 -23.22
CA ALA A 104 -6.88 -25.41 -23.70
C ALA A 104 -7.71 -26.40 -22.89
N ASP A 105 -7.11 -27.55 -22.51
CA ASP A 105 -7.78 -28.56 -21.69
C ASP A 105 -8.07 -28.04 -20.28
N PHE A 106 -7.10 -27.35 -19.67
CA PHE A 106 -7.30 -26.67 -18.39
C PHE A 106 -8.42 -25.63 -18.47
N ILE A 107 -8.44 -24.80 -19.52
CA ILE A 107 -9.46 -23.76 -19.67
C ILE A 107 -10.85 -24.35 -19.87
N LYS A 108 -10.95 -25.48 -20.56
CA LYS A 108 -12.21 -26.19 -20.78
C LYS A 108 -12.74 -26.83 -19.50
N SER A 109 -11.85 -27.33 -18.62
CA SER A 109 -12.21 -27.93 -17.33
C SER A 109 -12.41 -26.90 -16.20
N PHE A 110 -11.96 -25.67 -16.40
CA PHE A 110 -11.99 -24.62 -15.38
C PHE A 110 -13.41 -24.32 -14.89
N SER A 111 -13.64 -24.52 -13.60
CA SER A 111 -14.83 -24.05 -12.90
C SER A 111 -14.45 -23.09 -11.77
N ARG A 112 -15.12 -21.93 -11.72
CA ARG A 112 -14.86 -20.92 -10.67
C ARG A 112 -15.09 -21.46 -9.27
N GLU A 113 -16.05 -22.36 -9.09
CA GLU A 113 -16.47 -22.86 -7.77
C GLU A 113 -15.39 -23.69 -7.07
N GLN A 114 -14.45 -24.26 -7.84
CA GLN A 114 -13.34 -25.07 -7.33
C GLN A 114 -12.27 -24.25 -6.60
N TYR A 115 -12.31 -22.92 -6.71
CA TYR A 115 -11.29 -22.02 -6.17
C TYR A 115 -11.98 -21.01 -5.26
N ARG A 116 -11.69 -21.09 -3.96
CA ARG A 116 -12.27 -20.22 -2.93
C ARG A 116 -11.28 -20.03 -1.79
N ASN A 117 -11.17 -18.79 -1.30
CA ASN A 117 -10.32 -18.44 -0.15
C ASN A 117 -8.89 -19.03 -0.21
N SER A 118 -8.26 -18.95 -1.39
CA SER A 118 -6.92 -19.52 -1.63
C SER A 118 -5.97 -18.48 -2.20
N ALA A 119 -4.70 -18.57 -1.85
CA ALA A 119 -3.64 -17.90 -2.62
C ALA A 119 -3.21 -18.82 -3.77
N ILE A 120 -3.19 -18.31 -4.99
CA ILE A 120 -2.92 -19.08 -6.22
C ILE A 120 -1.76 -18.45 -6.97
N LEU A 121 -0.64 -19.17 -7.03
CA LEU A 121 0.48 -18.85 -7.92
C LEU A 121 0.16 -19.32 -9.34
N ILE A 122 0.43 -18.48 -10.34
CA ILE A 122 0.32 -18.81 -11.75
C ILE A 122 1.65 -18.43 -12.41
N LYS A 123 2.40 -19.41 -12.89
CA LYS A 123 3.71 -19.22 -13.52
C LYS A 123 3.89 -20.15 -14.71
N GLY A 124 4.52 -19.66 -15.77
CA GLY A 124 4.91 -20.50 -16.90
C GLY A 124 5.69 -19.74 -17.95
N ASN A 125 6.16 -20.46 -18.97
CA ASN A 125 7.06 -19.94 -20.02
C ASN A 125 6.34 -19.27 -21.21
N ASP A 126 5.01 -19.35 -21.28
CA ASP A 126 4.19 -18.73 -22.34
C ASP A 126 3.40 -17.51 -21.80
N PRO A 127 3.77 -16.27 -22.18
CA PRO A 127 3.07 -15.06 -21.74
C PRO A 127 1.61 -14.96 -22.19
N MET A 128 1.24 -15.53 -23.35
CA MET A 128 -0.14 -15.50 -23.84
C MET A 128 -1.01 -16.44 -23.02
N LEU A 129 -0.52 -17.64 -22.72
CA LEU A 129 -1.22 -18.59 -21.86
C LEU A 129 -1.32 -18.06 -20.42
N LEU A 130 -0.25 -17.41 -19.92
CA LEU A 130 -0.25 -16.76 -18.60
C LEU A 130 -1.42 -15.77 -18.48
N ASP A 131 -1.57 -14.88 -19.45
CA ASP A 131 -2.63 -13.87 -19.45
C ASP A 131 -4.02 -14.52 -19.56
N LEU A 132 -4.16 -15.56 -20.40
CA LEU A 132 -5.41 -16.28 -20.58
C LEU A 132 -5.88 -16.99 -19.31
N ILE A 133 -4.99 -17.68 -18.60
CA ILE A 133 -5.28 -18.32 -17.31
C ILE A 133 -5.59 -17.23 -16.28
N ASN A 134 -4.76 -16.18 -16.19
CA ASN A 134 -4.97 -15.07 -15.27
C ASN A 134 -6.37 -14.45 -15.40
N ARG A 135 -6.87 -14.25 -16.63
CA ARG A 135 -8.21 -13.71 -16.89
C ARG A 135 -9.34 -14.58 -16.32
N LYS A 136 -9.17 -15.90 -16.22
CA LYS A 136 -10.16 -16.80 -15.63
C LYS A 136 -10.35 -16.56 -14.13
N PHE A 137 -9.27 -16.19 -13.45
CA PHE A 137 -9.24 -15.90 -12.02
C PHE A 137 -9.52 -14.44 -11.68
N GLN A 138 -9.64 -13.53 -12.66
CA GLN A 138 -9.91 -12.12 -12.38
C GLN A 138 -11.34 -11.92 -11.85
N LYS A 139 -11.45 -11.16 -10.74
CA LYS A 139 -12.73 -10.72 -10.18
C LYS A 139 -13.36 -9.60 -11.03
N TYR A 140 -12.54 -8.62 -11.43
CA TYR A 140 -12.98 -7.47 -12.19
C TYR A 140 -12.11 -7.24 -13.44
N ALA A 141 -12.76 -6.96 -14.57
CA ALA A 141 -12.11 -6.59 -15.84
C ALA A 141 -11.90 -5.07 -15.96
N HIS A 142 -11.55 -4.38 -14.86
CA HIS A 142 -11.29 -2.94 -14.90
C HIS A 142 -9.99 -2.64 -15.65
N ARG A 143 -10.04 -1.69 -16.58
CA ARG A 143 -8.89 -1.24 -17.38
C ARG A 143 -7.98 -0.28 -16.62
N SER A 144 -8.53 0.41 -15.63
CA SER A 144 -7.82 1.38 -14.79
C SER A 144 -7.19 0.67 -13.60
N VAL A 145 -5.89 0.89 -13.42
CA VAL A 145 -5.05 0.19 -12.46
C VAL A 145 -4.23 1.21 -11.67
N LEU A 146 -4.19 1.00 -10.35
CA LEU A 146 -3.19 1.58 -9.47
C LEU A 146 -2.13 0.50 -9.22
N GLU A 147 -0.98 0.62 -9.87
CA GLU A 147 0.15 -0.27 -9.64
C GLU A 147 0.94 0.23 -8.42
N ILE A 148 1.30 -0.71 -7.53
CA ILE A 148 2.03 -0.45 -6.29
C ILE A 148 3.35 -1.22 -6.33
N ASN A 149 4.47 -0.51 -6.44
CA ASN A 149 5.81 -1.08 -6.47
C ASN A 149 6.29 -1.41 -5.04
N LEU A 150 6.21 -2.69 -4.68
CA LEU A 150 6.63 -3.22 -3.39
C LEU A 150 8.15 -3.17 -3.20
N SER A 151 8.92 -3.32 -4.28
CA SER A 151 10.38 -3.13 -4.24
C SER A 151 10.74 -1.68 -3.94
N GLY A 152 10.00 -0.73 -4.52
CA GLY A 152 10.09 0.69 -4.19
C GLY A 152 9.81 0.97 -2.72
N VAL A 153 8.77 0.36 -2.14
CA VAL A 153 8.47 0.45 -0.70
C VAL A 153 9.63 -0.04 0.15
N LYS A 154 10.20 -1.20 -0.20
CA LYS A 154 11.36 -1.80 0.50
C LYS A 154 12.59 -0.89 0.45
N GLU A 155 12.96 -0.39 -0.73
CA GLU A 155 14.13 0.48 -0.88
C GLU A 155 13.94 1.85 -0.24
N ASN A 156 12.72 2.39 -0.27
CA ASN A 156 12.39 3.61 0.46
C ASN A 156 12.53 3.39 1.98
N LEU A 157 11.99 2.29 2.52
CA LEU A 157 12.16 1.93 3.93
C LEU A 157 13.64 1.83 4.31
N LYS A 158 14.44 1.15 3.49
CA LYS A 158 15.90 1.04 3.66
C LYS A 158 16.59 2.40 3.66
N THR A 159 16.19 3.29 2.75
CA THR A 159 16.70 4.67 2.69
C THR A 159 16.47 5.40 4.01
N TYR A 160 15.28 5.32 4.58
CA TYR A 160 14.99 5.91 5.89
C TYR A 160 15.72 5.21 7.03
N ARG A 161 15.81 3.87 7.00
CA ARG A 161 16.55 3.09 8.00
C ARG A 161 18.01 3.51 8.07
N ASN A 162 18.65 3.77 6.94
CA ASN A 162 20.04 4.21 6.84
C ASN A 162 20.29 5.63 7.40
N LEU A 163 19.24 6.44 7.58
CA LEU A 163 19.37 7.76 8.20
C LEU A 163 19.43 7.67 9.73
N LEU A 164 19.12 6.52 10.31
CA LEU A 164 18.85 6.36 11.73
C LEU A 164 19.85 5.38 12.36
N PRO A 165 20.33 5.65 13.59
CA PRO A 165 20.98 4.63 14.42
C PRO A 165 20.12 3.37 14.56
N GLU A 166 20.75 2.21 14.74
CA GLU A 166 20.09 0.90 14.74
C GLU A 166 19.05 0.76 15.86
N GLU A 167 19.31 1.37 17.01
CA GLU A 167 18.47 1.35 18.20
C GLU A 167 17.16 2.14 18.06
N ILE A 168 17.09 3.08 17.10
CA ILE A 168 15.89 3.88 16.89
C ILE A 168 14.87 3.05 16.14
N LYS A 169 13.68 2.85 16.71
CA LYS A 169 12.61 2.09 16.07
C LYS A 169 11.94 2.85 14.93
N ILE A 170 11.37 2.14 13.97
CA ILE A 170 10.53 2.73 12.92
C ILE A 170 9.11 2.18 13.05
N MET A 171 8.17 3.10 13.27
CA MET A 171 6.76 2.84 13.07
C MET A 171 6.37 3.25 11.65
N VAL A 172 5.74 2.36 10.90
CA VAL A 172 5.18 2.72 9.59
C VAL A 172 3.69 2.99 9.72
N MET A 173 3.26 4.14 9.18
CA MET A 173 1.86 4.52 9.15
C MET A 173 1.17 3.83 7.96
N VAL A 174 0.22 2.94 8.24
CA VAL A 174 -0.58 2.20 7.23
C VAL A 174 -2.08 2.58 7.26
N LYS A 175 -2.40 3.70 7.91
CA LYS A 175 -3.75 4.27 7.96
C LYS A 175 -4.32 4.62 6.57
N ALA A 176 -5.64 4.74 6.51
CA ALA A 176 -6.40 5.01 5.30
C ALA A 176 -6.08 4.01 4.17
N PHE A 177 -6.06 2.72 4.51
CA PHE A 177 -5.72 1.63 3.58
C PHE A 177 -4.31 1.79 2.97
N SER A 178 -3.30 2.05 3.81
CA SER A 178 -1.93 2.37 3.38
C SER A 178 -1.91 3.55 2.41
N TYR A 179 -2.61 4.64 2.76
CA TYR A 179 -2.85 5.79 1.90
C TYR A 179 -3.48 5.45 0.54
N GLY A 180 -4.35 4.44 0.49
CA GLY A 180 -5.05 3.98 -0.71
C GLY A 180 -4.32 2.89 -1.51
N SER A 181 -3.10 2.52 -1.10
CA SER A 181 -2.26 1.53 -1.80
C SER A 181 -2.63 0.08 -1.50
N GLY A 182 -3.19 -0.25 -0.33
CA GLY A 182 -3.36 -1.64 0.11
C GLY A 182 -3.01 -1.85 1.57
N SER A 183 -3.98 -2.09 2.46
CA SER A 183 -3.69 -2.25 3.89
C SER A 183 -2.85 -3.50 4.16
N HIS A 184 -3.40 -4.68 3.89
CA HIS A 184 -2.79 -5.94 4.28
C HIS A 184 -1.52 -6.26 3.47
N GLU A 185 -1.48 -6.07 2.16
CA GLU A 185 -0.30 -6.43 1.36
C GLU A 185 0.95 -5.62 1.75
N ILE A 186 0.77 -4.32 2.05
CA ILE A 186 1.85 -3.47 2.56
C ILE A 186 2.23 -3.87 3.98
N ALA A 187 1.26 -4.12 4.87
CA ALA A 187 1.55 -4.55 6.23
C ALA A 187 2.29 -5.89 6.29
N THR A 188 1.89 -6.86 5.47
CA THR A 188 2.57 -8.16 5.34
C THR A 188 4.01 -8.00 4.87
N LEU A 189 4.24 -7.15 3.85
CA LEU A 189 5.60 -6.82 3.41
C LEU A 189 6.43 -6.25 4.57
N LEU A 190 5.89 -5.26 5.27
CA LEU A 190 6.60 -4.58 6.35
C LEU A 190 6.89 -5.52 7.53
N GLU A 191 5.98 -6.45 7.85
CA GLU A 191 6.20 -7.49 8.87
C GLU A 191 7.33 -8.44 8.46
N ASN A 192 7.37 -8.87 7.19
CA ASN A 192 8.46 -9.71 6.67
C ASN A 192 9.80 -8.97 6.62
N LEU A 193 9.78 -7.64 6.54
CA LEU A 193 10.95 -6.77 6.70
C LEU A 193 11.25 -6.45 8.17
N HIS A 194 10.55 -7.09 9.11
CA HIS A 194 10.72 -6.96 10.56
C HIS A 194 10.57 -5.51 11.06
N ILE A 195 9.58 -4.79 10.55
CA ILE A 195 9.28 -3.44 11.07
C ILE A 195 8.90 -3.49 12.56
N ASP A 196 9.31 -2.47 13.32
CA ASP A 196 9.09 -2.45 14.76
C ASP A 196 7.61 -2.28 15.13
N TYR A 197 6.90 -1.42 14.39
CA TYR A 197 5.52 -1.01 14.65
C TYR A 197 4.76 -0.68 13.38
N LEU A 198 3.45 -0.87 13.44
CA LEU A 198 2.48 -0.30 12.51
C LEU A 198 1.61 0.74 13.24
N GLY A 199 1.21 1.79 12.52
CA GLY A 199 0.31 2.82 13.01
C GLY A 199 -0.93 2.96 12.13
N VAL A 200 -2.11 2.86 12.75
CA VAL A 200 -3.42 3.01 12.09
C VAL A 200 -4.19 4.22 12.65
N ALA A 201 -5.21 4.69 11.93
CA ALA A 201 -6.01 5.83 12.39
C ALA A 201 -7.03 5.41 13.44
N VAL A 202 -7.76 4.34 13.19
CA VAL A 202 -8.90 3.85 13.98
C VAL A 202 -8.77 2.36 14.29
N ILE A 203 -9.62 1.85 15.18
CA ILE A 203 -9.56 0.48 15.70
C ILE A 203 -9.82 -0.53 14.57
N GLU A 204 -10.80 -0.25 13.71
CA GLU A 204 -11.25 -1.12 12.62
C GLU A 204 -10.12 -1.42 11.64
N GLU A 205 -9.26 -0.44 11.34
CA GLU A 205 -8.06 -0.66 10.52
C GLU A 205 -7.08 -1.62 11.19
N GLY A 206 -6.97 -1.58 12.53
CA GLY A 206 -6.15 -2.52 13.30
C GLY A 206 -6.73 -3.93 13.31
N ILE A 207 -8.06 -4.05 13.42
CA ILE A 207 -8.78 -5.33 13.32
C ILE A 207 -8.53 -5.97 11.95
N GLU A 208 -8.71 -5.23 10.86
CA GLU A 208 -8.48 -5.72 9.49
C GLU A 208 -7.06 -6.30 9.33
N LEU A 209 -6.05 -5.67 9.94
CA LEU A 209 -4.67 -6.18 9.90
C LEU A 209 -4.48 -7.45 10.73
N ARG A 210 -5.12 -7.53 11.91
CA ARG A 210 -5.06 -8.72 12.77
C ARG A 210 -5.75 -9.92 12.12
N GLU A 211 -6.91 -9.70 11.52
CA GLU A 211 -7.63 -10.72 10.74
C GLU A 211 -6.82 -11.18 9.52
N ALA A 212 -6.00 -10.30 8.94
CA ALA A 212 -5.04 -10.66 7.88
C ALA A 212 -3.78 -11.40 8.39
N GLY A 213 -3.69 -11.67 9.70
CA GLY A 213 -2.60 -12.44 10.31
C GLY A 213 -1.37 -11.62 10.69
N ILE A 214 -1.47 -10.28 10.74
CA ILE A 214 -0.38 -9.40 11.17
C ILE A 214 -0.21 -9.49 12.68
N THR A 215 1.01 -9.76 13.11
CA THR A 215 1.43 -9.91 14.51
C THR A 215 2.28 -8.75 15.03
N THR A 216 2.88 -7.95 14.13
CA THR A 216 3.60 -6.72 14.49
C THR A 216 2.75 -5.84 15.43
N PRO A 217 3.34 -5.18 16.45
CA PRO A 217 2.61 -4.23 17.29
C PRO A 217 1.90 -3.13 16.50
N ILE A 218 0.63 -2.87 16.83
CA ILE A 218 -0.21 -1.89 16.14
C ILE A 218 -0.61 -0.79 17.13
N MET A 219 -0.28 0.45 16.81
CA MET A 219 -0.73 1.63 17.55
C MET A 219 -1.93 2.27 16.86
N VAL A 220 -3.00 2.54 17.62
CA VAL A 220 -4.22 3.19 17.15
C VAL A 220 -4.20 4.67 17.55
N MET A 221 -4.18 5.57 16.57
CA MET A 221 -4.03 7.00 16.79
C MET A 221 -5.27 7.68 17.37
N ASN A 222 -6.45 7.14 17.10
CA ASN A 222 -7.73 7.62 17.60
C ASN A 222 -8.59 6.42 18.05
N PRO A 223 -8.39 5.90 19.27
CA PRO A 223 -9.25 4.85 19.81
C PRO A 223 -10.64 5.44 20.09
N GLU A 224 -11.64 5.01 19.33
CA GLU A 224 -13.03 5.41 19.57
C GLU A 224 -13.56 4.81 20.87
N ILE A 225 -14.37 5.60 21.58
CA ILE A 225 -14.88 5.31 22.93
C ILE A 225 -15.90 4.16 22.92
N GLU A 226 -16.59 3.92 21.81
CA GLU A 226 -17.71 2.97 21.76
C GLU A 226 -17.25 1.50 21.63
N ASN A 227 -16.08 1.26 21.04
CA ASN A 227 -15.58 -0.09 20.71
C ASN A 227 -14.24 -0.41 21.39
N TYR A 228 -14.00 0.09 22.61
CA TYR A 228 -12.73 -0.13 23.32
C TYR A 228 -12.44 -1.61 23.59
N ASP A 229 -13.46 -2.46 23.66
CA ASP A 229 -13.29 -3.90 23.90
C ASP A 229 -12.41 -4.56 22.83
N ASN A 230 -12.52 -4.09 21.59
CA ASN A 230 -11.73 -4.56 20.46
C ASN A 230 -10.24 -4.23 20.60
N LEU A 231 -9.86 -3.19 21.38
CA LEU A 231 -8.44 -2.93 21.65
C LEU A 231 -7.80 -4.13 22.36
N PHE A 232 -8.52 -4.74 23.30
CA PHE A 232 -8.05 -5.86 24.10
C PHE A 232 -8.08 -7.16 23.30
N GLU A 233 -9.20 -7.43 22.63
CA GLU A 233 -9.38 -8.65 21.83
C GLU A 233 -8.33 -8.77 20.72
N PHE A 234 -8.04 -7.65 20.04
CA PHE A 234 -7.12 -7.61 18.91
C PHE A 234 -5.70 -7.13 19.27
N ASN A 235 -5.40 -6.97 20.57
CA ASN A 235 -4.10 -6.52 21.07
C ASN A 235 -3.57 -5.26 20.33
N LEU A 236 -4.37 -4.19 20.39
CA LEU A 236 -4.11 -2.91 19.76
C LEU A 236 -3.79 -1.86 20.84
N GLU A 237 -2.71 -1.11 20.63
CA GLU A 237 -2.19 -0.15 21.62
C GLU A 237 -2.78 1.25 21.40
N PRO A 238 -3.61 1.77 22.33
CA PRO A 238 -4.28 3.04 22.14
C PRO A 238 -3.37 4.25 22.39
N VAL A 239 -3.55 5.30 21.59
CA VAL A 239 -3.05 6.64 21.88
C VAL A 239 -4.07 7.39 22.75
N ILE A 240 -3.62 7.86 23.91
CA ILE A 240 -4.39 8.68 24.84
C ILE A 240 -4.03 10.14 24.63
N PHE A 241 -5.03 10.97 24.39
CA PHE A 241 -4.82 12.38 24.03
C PHE A 241 -5.73 13.36 24.79
N ASN A 242 -6.55 12.88 25.72
CA ASN A 242 -7.34 13.69 26.65
C ASN A 242 -7.70 12.87 27.92
N ARG A 243 -8.14 13.56 28.98
CA ARG A 243 -8.51 12.92 30.26
C ARG A 243 -9.73 11.98 30.15
N PRO A 244 -10.83 12.31 29.44
CA PRO A 244 -11.95 11.38 29.27
C PRO A 244 -11.54 10.00 28.70
N THR A 245 -10.75 9.98 27.63
CA THR A 245 -10.24 8.75 27.02
C THR A 245 -9.32 7.99 27.98
N LEU A 246 -8.48 8.69 28.75
CA LEU A 246 -7.61 8.09 29.78
C LEU A 246 -8.44 7.32 30.83
N HIS A 247 -9.44 7.98 31.41
CA HIS A 247 -10.28 7.38 32.46
C HIS A 247 -11.10 6.22 31.95
N LEU A 248 -11.65 6.34 30.74
CA LEU A 248 -12.42 5.27 30.11
C LEU A 248 -11.55 4.02 29.90
N ILE A 249 -10.36 4.17 29.32
CA ILE A 249 -9.46 3.04 29.06
C ILE A 249 -8.99 2.42 30.36
N HIS A 250 -8.63 3.22 31.37
CA HIS A 250 -8.31 2.72 32.71
C HIS A 250 -9.48 1.89 33.29
N GLN A 251 -10.71 2.40 33.26
CA GLN A 251 -11.86 1.68 33.78
C GLN A 251 -12.11 0.37 33.01
N ALA A 252 -11.93 0.36 31.68
CA ALA A 252 -12.07 -0.84 30.87
C ALA A 252 -10.99 -1.90 31.21
N VAL A 253 -9.75 -1.47 31.43
CA VAL A 253 -8.63 -2.33 31.86
C VAL A 253 -8.93 -2.96 33.22
N GLU A 254 -9.35 -2.15 34.20
CA GLU A 254 -9.71 -2.62 35.55
C GLU A 254 -10.88 -3.62 35.51
N ASN A 255 -11.95 -3.31 34.76
CA ASN A 255 -13.11 -4.19 34.65
C ASN A 255 -12.78 -5.56 34.06
N LYS A 256 -11.76 -5.65 33.19
CA LYS A 256 -11.27 -6.91 32.62
C LYS A 256 -10.24 -7.62 33.51
N GLY A 257 -9.82 -7.00 34.62
CA GLY A 257 -8.79 -7.55 35.51
C GLY A 257 -7.40 -7.61 34.85
N ILE A 258 -7.11 -6.71 33.91
CA ILE A 258 -5.80 -6.64 33.25
C ILE A 258 -4.84 -5.86 34.14
N GLU A 259 -3.75 -6.48 34.55
CA GLU A 259 -2.79 -5.88 35.49
C GLU A 259 -1.84 -4.86 34.83
N SER A 260 -1.62 -4.94 33.51
CA SER A 260 -0.68 -4.09 32.79
C SER A 260 -1.05 -3.97 31.32
N TRP A 261 -1.70 -2.87 30.94
CA TRP A 261 -2.10 -2.60 29.55
C TRP A 261 -1.25 -1.49 28.92
N PRO A 262 -0.63 -1.71 27.74
CA PRO A 262 0.21 -0.72 27.10
C PRO A 262 -0.59 0.46 26.54
N VAL A 263 -0.20 1.68 26.90
CA VAL A 263 -0.78 2.93 26.37
C VAL A 263 0.29 3.90 25.90
N HIS A 264 -0.06 4.76 24.95
CA HIS A 264 0.82 5.82 24.46
C HIS A 264 0.22 7.19 24.70
N ILE A 265 0.95 8.09 25.36
CA ILE A 265 0.42 9.40 25.75
C ILE A 265 0.84 10.47 24.75
N LYS A 266 -0.14 11.13 24.16
CA LYS A 266 0.09 12.21 23.20
C LYS A 266 0.15 13.56 23.89
N ILE A 267 1.22 14.30 23.62
CA ILE A 267 1.46 15.65 24.10
C ILE A 267 1.26 16.61 22.94
N ASP A 268 0.55 17.71 23.17
CA ASP A 268 0.49 18.80 22.21
C ASP A 268 1.69 19.74 22.39
N SER A 269 2.56 19.75 21.39
CA SER A 269 3.74 20.64 21.35
C SER A 269 3.51 21.88 20.49
N GLY A 270 2.29 22.11 19.99
CA GLY A 270 1.93 23.27 19.16
C GLY A 270 1.12 22.94 17.91
N MET A 271 0.71 21.68 17.69
CA MET A 271 -0.14 21.33 16.55
C MET A 271 -1.62 21.65 16.83
N HIS A 272 -2.03 21.67 18.10
CA HIS A 272 -3.40 22.02 18.52
C HIS A 272 -4.48 21.17 17.85
N ARG A 273 -4.16 19.88 17.63
CA ARG A 273 -5.09 18.89 17.08
C ARG A 273 -5.57 17.90 18.13
N MET A 274 -4.64 17.23 18.79
CA MET A 274 -4.90 16.25 19.85
C MET A 274 -3.64 16.13 20.71
N GLY A 275 -3.83 15.94 22.02
CA GLY A 275 -2.78 15.71 22.99
C GLY A 275 -2.90 16.67 24.16
N PHE A 276 -2.33 16.28 25.29
CA PHE A 276 -2.29 17.10 26.50
C PHE A 276 -1.34 18.27 26.30
N ASP A 277 -1.84 19.48 26.53
CA ASP A 277 -1.01 20.68 26.51
C ASP A 277 -0.27 20.89 27.83
N GLU A 278 0.50 22.00 27.92
CA GLU A 278 1.32 22.30 29.10
C GLU A 278 0.53 22.48 30.40
N HIS A 279 -0.72 22.92 30.30
CA HIS A 279 -1.60 23.14 31.45
C HIS A 279 -2.25 21.84 31.91
N GLU A 280 -2.45 20.88 31.00
CA GLU A 280 -3.04 19.58 31.32
C GLU A 280 -2.02 18.55 31.81
N VAL A 281 -0.72 18.70 31.51
CA VAL A 281 0.34 17.76 31.94
C VAL A 281 0.37 17.50 33.45
N PRO A 282 0.22 18.49 34.36
CA PRO A 282 0.16 18.23 35.80
C PRO A 282 -1.00 17.32 36.20
N GLU A 283 -2.20 17.57 35.70
CA GLU A 283 -3.40 16.75 36.01
C GLU A 283 -3.26 15.33 35.44
N LEU A 284 -2.71 15.21 34.24
CA LEU A 284 -2.38 13.92 33.63
C LEU A 284 -1.43 13.10 34.52
N ILE A 285 -0.39 13.71 35.08
CA ILE A 285 0.55 13.03 35.99
C ILE A 285 -0.18 12.55 37.26
N GLU A 286 -1.07 13.36 37.81
CA GLU A 286 -1.85 12.97 38.99
C GLU A 286 -2.77 11.77 38.73
N ASP A 287 -3.38 11.71 37.55
CA ASP A 287 -4.21 10.57 37.14
C ASP A 287 -3.35 9.32 36.92
N LEU A 288 -2.25 9.43 36.17
CA LEU A 288 -1.37 8.30 35.86
C LEU A 288 -0.71 7.69 37.10
N ARG A 289 -0.46 8.47 38.16
CA ARG A 289 0.03 7.93 39.45
C ARG A 289 -0.97 7.03 40.15
N LYS A 290 -2.26 7.16 39.85
CA LYS A 290 -3.34 6.36 40.45
C LYS A 290 -3.65 5.13 39.60
N PHE A 291 -3.37 5.17 38.30
CA PHE A 291 -3.74 4.14 37.32
C PHE A 291 -2.63 3.11 37.14
N ASN A 292 -2.45 2.25 38.15
CA ASN A 292 -1.36 1.25 38.17
C ASN A 292 -1.48 0.17 37.09
N SER A 293 -2.68 -0.05 36.56
CA SER A 293 -2.92 -1.03 35.49
C SER A 293 -2.55 -0.54 34.09
N LEU A 294 -2.18 0.74 33.94
CA LEU A 294 -1.71 1.29 32.67
C LEU A 294 -0.19 1.31 32.60
N GLN A 295 0.35 0.58 31.63
CA GLN A 295 1.76 0.64 31.28
C GLN A 295 2.00 1.73 30.24
N ILE A 296 2.62 2.83 30.65
CA ILE A 296 3.05 3.87 29.71
C ILE A 296 4.18 3.30 28.85
N LYS A 297 3.89 3.01 27.59
CA LYS A 297 4.84 2.41 26.65
C LYS A 297 5.53 3.47 25.79
N GLY A 298 4.85 4.58 25.53
CA GLY A 298 5.40 5.67 24.74
C GLY A 298 4.79 7.03 25.03
N LEU A 299 5.57 8.06 24.72
CA LEU A 299 5.19 9.46 24.75
C LEU A 299 5.39 10.04 23.36
N LEU A 300 4.38 10.70 22.81
CA LEU A 300 4.44 11.17 21.42
C LEU A 300 3.93 12.59 21.25
N SER A 301 4.39 13.24 20.19
CA SER A 301 3.78 14.47 19.67
C SER A 301 3.80 14.43 18.13
N HIS A 302 3.42 15.52 17.46
CA HIS A 302 3.43 15.60 16.00
C HIS A 302 3.86 16.98 15.50
N PHE A 303 4.74 17.01 14.52
CA PHE A 303 5.11 18.25 13.85
C PHE A 303 3.99 18.82 13.00
N ALA A 304 3.86 20.14 12.99
CA ALA A 304 2.93 20.86 12.13
C ALA A 304 3.52 21.10 10.73
N ALA A 305 4.81 21.44 10.65
CA ALA A 305 5.44 21.99 9.45
C ALA A 305 6.87 21.46 9.20
N SER A 306 7.14 20.22 9.58
CA SER A 306 8.47 19.61 9.44
C SER A 306 8.94 19.43 7.99
N SER A 307 8.10 19.66 6.99
CA SER A 307 8.49 19.64 5.56
C SER A 307 8.75 21.05 4.99
N ASP A 308 8.43 22.11 5.75
CA ASP A 308 8.45 23.50 5.29
C ASP A 308 9.58 24.27 5.99
N THR A 309 10.63 24.63 5.23
CA THR A 309 11.84 25.27 5.78
C THR A 309 11.58 26.65 6.39
N GLU A 310 10.53 27.34 5.94
CA GLU A 310 10.11 28.63 6.50
C GLU A 310 9.60 28.54 7.94
N HIS A 311 9.26 27.33 8.42
CA HIS A 311 8.72 27.08 9.74
C HIS A 311 9.68 26.30 10.66
N ASP A 312 10.97 26.30 10.35
CA ASP A 312 11.98 25.56 11.14
C ASP A 312 12.08 26.05 12.59
N ALA A 313 12.02 27.35 12.82
CA ALA A 313 12.04 27.90 14.18
C ALA A 313 10.85 27.39 15.02
N PHE A 314 9.66 27.32 14.40
CA PHE A 314 8.49 26.76 15.04
C PHE A 314 8.66 25.26 15.32
N THR A 315 9.17 24.50 14.34
CA THR A 315 9.44 23.06 14.50
C THR A 315 10.44 22.79 15.62
N GLN A 316 11.50 23.60 15.76
CA GLN A 316 12.45 23.50 16.87
C GLN A 316 11.81 23.79 18.22
N GLU A 317 10.89 24.75 18.30
CA GLU A 317 10.13 24.99 19.53
C GLU A 317 9.22 23.81 19.88
N GLN A 318 8.60 23.16 18.89
CA GLN A 318 7.85 21.92 19.13
C GLN A 318 8.75 20.81 19.71
N ILE A 319 9.98 20.67 19.21
CA ILE A 319 10.97 19.70 19.73
C ILE A 319 11.28 20.00 21.20
N ARG A 320 11.57 21.27 21.52
CA ARG A 320 11.90 21.70 22.89
C ARG A 320 10.76 21.46 23.86
N LYS A 321 9.53 21.84 23.48
CA LYS A 321 8.31 21.61 24.30
C LYS A 321 8.06 20.14 24.52
N PHE A 322 8.11 19.33 23.47
CA PHE A 322 7.96 17.88 23.60
C PHE A 322 9.02 17.29 24.53
N ASP A 323 10.28 17.72 24.41
CA ASP A 323 11.35 17.23 25.27
C ASP A 323 11.14 17.57 26.74
N LEU A 324 10.76 18.81 27.02
CA LEU A 324 10.43 19.27 28.37
C LEU A 324 9.27 18.45 28.98
N TYR A 325 8.11 18.43 28.33
CA TYR A 325 6.90 17.83 28.92
C TYR A 325 6.99 16.31 29.02
N SER A 326 7.58 15.64 28.03
CA SER A 326 7.77 14.19 28.11
C SER A 326 8.79 13.79 29.18
N THR A 327 9.85 14.59 29.39
CA THR A 327 10.80 14.38 30.50
C THR A 327 10.14 14.58 31.85
N GLN A 328 9.31 15.63 32.00
CA GLN A 328 8.54 15.88 33.21
C GLN A 328 7.64 14.70 33.58
N ILE A 329 6.91 14.13 32.61
CA ILE A 329 6.05 12.96 32.82
C ILE A 329 6.90 11.74 33.25
N MET A 330 7.99 11.45 32.54
CA MET A 330 8.86 10.31 32.88
C MET A 330 9.45 10.42 34.29
N ASP A 331 9.97 11.59 34.66
CA ASP A 331 10.59 11.82 35.97
C ASP A 331 9.54 11.75 37.09
N ALA A 332 8.36 12.34 36.89
CA ALA A 332 7.29 12.37 37.88
C ALA A 332 6.68 10.99 38.19
N LEU A 333 6.79 10.06 37.24
CA LEU A 333 6.32 8.68 37.32
C LEU A 333 7.45 7.66 37.49
N ALA A 334 8.70 8.12 37.64
CA ALA A 334 9.90 7.28 37.74
C ALA A 334 10.01 6.22 36.63
N LEU A 335 9.66 6.60 35.40
CA LEU A 335 9.71 5.69 34.25
C LEU A 335 11.15 5.39 33.83
N ASP A 336 11.41 4.13 33.47
CA ASP A 336 12.68 3.71 32.90
C ASP A 336 12.85 4.30 31.49
N LYS A 337 13.65 5.37 31.40
CA LYS A 337 13.91 6.12 30.14
C LYS A 337 14.46 5.24 29.02
N THR A 338 15.03 4.07 29.32
CA THR A 338 15.55 3.14 28.31
C THR A 338 14.44 2.30 27.65
N LYS A 339 13.26 2.22 28.27
CA LYS A 339 12.12 1.41 27.82
C LYS A 339 11.01 2.24 27.18
N ILE A 340 10.92 3.54 27.50
CA ILE A 340 9.88 4.43 26.97
C ILE A 340 10.19 4.85 25.54
N LEU A 341 9.23 4.63 24.65
CA LEU A 341 9.31 5.10 23.27
C LEU A 341 8.92 6.57 23.21
N ARG A 342 9.90 7.48 23.07
CA ARG A 342 9.62 8.88 22.74
C ARG A 342 9.67 9.07 21.23
N HIS A 343 8.64 9.70 20.65
CA HIS A 343 8.59 9.90 19.19
C HIS A 343 7.75 11.09 18.73
N ILE A 344 8.34 11.95 17.88
CA ILE A 344 7.68 13.13 17.29
C ILE A 344 7.82 13.21 15.76
N SER A 345 8.92 12.69 15.22
CA SER A 345 9.26 12.81 13.80
C SER A 345 8.31 12.04 12.88
N ASN A 346 7.70 12.76 11.93
CA ASN A 346 7.11 12.22 10.70
C ASN A 346 8.19 12.11 9.59
N SER A 347 7.84 11.76 8.34
CA SER A 347 8.79 11.63 7.21
C SER A 347 9.78 12.81 7.10
N GLY A 348 9.29 14.05 6.96
CA GLY A 348 10.15 15.23 6.90
C GLY A 348 10.97 15.46 8.17
N GLY A 349 10.40 15.12 9.34
CA GLY A 349 11.10 15.14 10.63
C GLY A 349 12.33 14.24 10.67
N ILE A 350 12.19 13.00 10.16
CA ILE A 350 13.27 12.01 10.12
C ILE A 350 14.46 12.53 9.33
N HIS A 351 14.18 13.12 8.18
CA HIS A 351 15.21 13.62 7.28
C HIS A 351 15.88 14.89 7.81
N ARG A 352 15.09 15.86 8.29
CA ARG A 352 15.54 17.24 8.53
C ARG A 352 15.97 17.53 9.96
N PHE A 353 15.50 16.76 10.94
CA PHE A 353 15.73 17.06 12.37
C PHE A 353 16.30 15.85 13.12
N PRO A 354 17.61 15.54 12.98
CA PRO A 354 18.24 14.41 13.65
C PRO A 354 18.08 14.39 15.18
N ASN A 355 18.04 15.57 15.81
CA ASN A 355 17.82 15.74 17.25
C ASN A 355 16.38 15.37 17.71
N ALA A 356 15.44 15.17 16.78
CA ALA A 356 14.04 14.87 17.07
C ALA A 356 13.63 13.42 16.75
N ARG A 357 14.60 12.55 16.51
CA ARG A 357 14.35 11.12 16.22
C ARG A 357 14.04 10.32 17.48
N PHE A 358 14.55 10.76 18.64
CA PHE A 358 14.33 10.13 19.95
C PHE A 358 14.47 8.59 19.89
N ASN A 359 13.51 7.83 20.43
CA ASN A 359 13.58 6.36 20.48
C ASN A 359 12.86 5.69 19.31
N MET A 360 11.93 6.40 18.67
CA MET A 360 11.17 5.88 17.54
C MET A 360 10.78 7.01 16.58
N VAL A 361 10.66 6.70 15.29
CA VAL A 361 10.15 7.63 14.28
C VAL A 361 8.93 7.07 13.58
N ARG A 362 8.11 7.94 12.98
CA ARG A 362 6.89 7.54 12.26
C ARG A 362 6.99 7.84 10.78
N LEU A 363 7.23 6.82 9.98
CA LEU A 363 7.34 6.91 8.53
C LEU A 363 5.96 6.80 7.87
N GLY A 364 5.57 7.82 7.10
CA GLY A 364 4.31 7.86 6.35
C GLY A 364 4.56 7.96 4.85
N ILE A 365 4.24 9.11 4.26
CA ILE A 365 4.34 9.37 2.81
C ILE A 365 5.73 9.11 2.23
N GLY A 366 6.79 9.30 3.03
CA GLY A 366 8.16 9.01 2.63
C GLY A 366 8.36 7.58 2.16
N LEU A 367 7.62 6.62 2.73
CA LEU A 367 7.64 5.23 2.29
C LEU A 367 7.13 5.08 0.84
N TYR A 368 6.19 5.93 0.44
CA TYR A 368 5.51 5.90 -0.86
C TYR A 368 6.16 6.79 -1.91
N GLY A 369 7.41 7.24 -1.69
CA GLY A 369 8.19 7.94 -2.70
C GLY A 369 8.03 9.47 -2.73
N SER A 370 7.45 10.06 -1.68
CA SER A 370 7.27 11.50 -1.58
C SER A 370 7.65 12.00 -0.19
N ASP A 371 8.55 12.98 -0.10
CA ASP A 371 8.97 13.62 1.16
C ASP A 371 9.39 15.09 0.91
N GLY A 372 8.45 15.91 0.44
CA GLY A 372 8.71 17.33 0.14
C GLY A 372 9.57 17.57 -1.11
N GLU A 373 10.14 18.78 -1.23
CA GLU A 373 10.77 19.25 -2.48
C GLU A 373 12.10 18.59 -2.83
N LYS A 374 12.79 17.97 -1.87
CA LYS A 374 14.01 17.20 -2.13
C LYS A 374 13.67 15.72 -2.05
N GLN A 375 13.20 15.18 -3.17
CA GLN A 375 12.85 13.77 -3.39
C GLN A 375 14.07 12.84 -3.37
N GLY A 376 15.08 13.14 -2.55
CA GLY A 376 16.38 12.47 -2.54
C GLY A 376 16.23 10.96 -2.53
N ASN A 377 16.69 10.30 -3.59
CA ASN A 377 16.79 8.84 -3.77
C ASN A 377 15.51 8.02 -3.51
N LEU A 378 14.34 8.62 -3.28
CA LEU A 378 13.11 7.87 -3.04
C LEU A 378 12.52 7.40 -4.36
N LEU A 379 12.21 6.11 -4.44
CA LEU A 379 11.61 5.48 -5.61
C LEU A 379 10.11 5.74 -5.66
N ASN A 380 9.58 5.87 -6.88
CA ASN A 380 8.16 5.95 -7.11
C ASN A 380 7.47 4.63 -6.72
N VAL A 381 6.50 4.71 -5.81
CA VAL A 381 5.75 3.53 -5.36
C VAL A 381 4.43 3.36 -6.09
N SER A 382 3.75 4.45 -6.46
CA SER A 382 2.38 4.37 -6.99
C SER A 382 2.29 4.89 -8.41
N THR A 383 1.66 4.11 -9.27
CA THR A 383 1.47 4.45 -10.69
C THR A 383 0.00 4.26 -11.06
N LEU A 384 -0.70 5.34 -11.37
CA LEU A 384 -2.08 5.29 -11.84
C LEU A 384 -2.12 5.35 -13.36
N LYS A 385 -2.68 4.31 -13.97
CA LYS A 385 -2.78 4.21 -15.42
C LYS A 385 -4.09 3.58 -15.87
N SER A 386 -4.45 3.87 -17.11
CA SER A 386 -5.59 3.26 -17.79
C SER A 386 -5.23 3.05 -19.26
N ARG A 387 -6.23 2.73 -20.09
CA ARG A 387 -6.03 2.51 -21.52
C ARG A 387 -7.06 3.26 -22.35
N ILE A 388 -6.67 3.71 -23.53
CA ILE A 388 -7.58 4.38 -24.47
C ILE A 388 -8.73 3.43 -24.82
N SER A 389 -9.96 3.87 -24.60
CA SER A 389 -11.18 3.12 -24.99
C SER A 389 -11.63 3.48 -26.40
N GLN A 390 -11.46 4.74 -26.79
CA GLN A 390 -11.93 5.24 -28.07
C GLN A 390 -11.10 6.43 -28.53
N ILE A 391 -10.87 6.54 -29.84
CA ILE A 391 -10.28 7.71 -30.49
C ILE A 391 -11.32 8.32 -31.42
N LYS A 392 -11.43 9.66 -31.43
CA LYS A 392 -12.32 10.41 -32.33
C LYS A 392 -11.59 11.58 -32.95
N GLN A 393 -11.93 11.89 -34.20
CA GLN A 393 -11.61 13.18 -34.81
C GLN A 393 -12.74 14.17 -34.47
N VAL A 394 -12.36 15.38 -34.10
CA VAL A 394 -13.28 16.48 -33.81
C VAL A 394 -12.84 17.72 -34.58
N LYS A 395 -13.78 18.38 -35.24
CA LYS A 395 -13.55 19.56 -36.07
C LYS A 395 -13.55 20.83 -35.24
N VAL A 396 -12.87 21.85 -35.76
CA VAL A 396 -12.94 23.21 -35.21
C VAL A 396 -14.40 23.65 -35.01
N GLY A 397 -14.70 24.26 -33.87
CA GLY A 397 -16.05 24.71 -33.49
C GLY A 397 -16.91 23.65 -32.78
N GLU A 398 -16.51 22.37 -32.81
CA GLU A 398 -17.16 21.34 -31.99
C GLU A 398 -16.82 21.47 -30.50
N THR A 399 -17.52 20.70 -29.66
CA THR A 399 -17.35 20.75 -28.20
C THR A 399 -17.36 19.36 -27.58
N VAL A 400 -16.59 19.18 -26.50
CA VAL A 400 -16.38 17.90 -25.80
C VAL A 400 -16.85 17.99 -24.34
N GLY A 401 -17.54 16.94 -23.89
CA GLY A 401 -17.92 16.71 -22.49
C GLY A 401 -19.10 17.55 -21.99
N TYR A 402 -19.41 17.40 -20.70
CA TYR A 402 -20.54 18.07 -20.05
C TYR A 402 -20.48 19.59 -20.17
N SER A 403 -21.67 20.18 -20.32
CA SER A 403 -21.87 21.63 -20.50
C SER A 403 -21.05 22.22 -21.65
N ARG A 404 -20.63 21.39 -22.61
CA ARG A 404 -19.85 21.80 -23.79
C ARG A 404 -18.58 22.59 -23.45
N ARG A 405 -17.96 22.27 -22.29
CA ARG A 405 -16.82 23.05 -21.77
C ARG A 405 -15.52 22.87 -22.57
N GLY A 406 -15.34 21.73 -23.23
CA GLY A 406 -14.17 21.46 -24.07
C GLY A 406 -14.35 22.03 -25.46
N LYS A 407 -14.08 23.32 -25.66
CA LYS A 407 -14.15 23.96 -26.99
C LYS A 407 -12.98 23.52 -27.86
N ILE A 408 -13.26 23.19 -29.13
CA ILE A 408 -12.27 22.78 -30.12
C ILE A 408 -11.88 23.97 -31.00
N GLU A 409 -10.63 24.41 -30.89
CA GLU A 409 -10.10 25.60 -31.58
C GLU A 409 -9.35 25.25 -32.88
N ARG A 410 -9.06 23.96 -33.09
CA ARG A 410 -8.44 23.41 -34.29
C ARG A 410 -8.96 21.99 -34.53
N ASP A 411 -8.91 21.51 -35.76
CA ASP A 411 -9.12 20.09 -36.02
C ASP A 411 -8.22 19.26 -35.11
N SER A 412 -8.83 18.38 -34.32
CA SER A 412 -8.21 17.71 -33.20
C SER A 412 -8.51 16.22 -33.20
N VAL A 413 -7.61 15.45 -32.61
CA VAL A 413 -7.81 14.04 -32.30
C VAL A 413 -7.90 13.90 -30.79
N ILE A 414 -8.98 13.29 -30.31
CA ILE A 414 -9.23 13.09 -28.88
C ILE A 414 -9.29 11.61 -28.54
N ALA A 415 -8.85 11.27 -27.33
CA ALA A 415 -8.95 9.93 -26.76
C ALA A 415 -9.85 9.93 -25.53
N VAL A 416 -10.77 8.97 -25.46
CA VAL A 416 -11.62 8.71 -24.30
C VAL A 416 -10.97 7.61 -23.45
N VAL A 417 -10.86 7.86 -22.15
CA VAL A 417 -10.20 6.97 -21.18
C VAL A 417 -11.19 6.64 -20.05
N PRO A 418 -11.34 5.36 -19.66
CA PRO A 418 -12.36 4.90 -18.73
C PRO A 418 -11.94 5.09 -17.26
N ILE A 419 -11.68 6.34 -16.90
CA ILE A 419 -11.42 6.78 -15.52
C ILE A 419 -11.99 8.19 -15.32
N GLY A 420 -12.72 8.38 -14.24
CA GLY A 420 -13.39 9.64 -13.92
C GLY A 420 -13.30 10.00 -12.45
N TYR A 421 -14.13 10.96 -12.02
CA TYR A 421 -14.04 11.45 -10.65
C TYR A 421 -14.51 10.45 -9.60
N ALA A 422 -15.37 9.48 -9.95
CA ALA A 422 -15.75 8.40 -9.02
C ALA A 422 -14.64 7.35 -8.86
N ASP A 423 -13.59 7.38 -9.70
CA ASP A 423 -12.36 6.61 -9.52
C ASP A 423 -11.32 7.33 -8.65
N GLY A 424 -11.56 8.61 -8.34
CA GLY A 424 -10.64 9.46 -7.58
C GLY A 424 -9.95 10.56 -8.38
N LEU A 425 -10.21 10.67 -9.70
CA LEU A 425 -9.64 11.75 -10.51
C LEU A 425 -10.26 13.10 -10.14
N ASP A 426 -9.44 14.09 -9.74
CA ASP A 426 -9.98 15.39 -9.36
C ASP A 426 -10.59 16.12 -10.56
N ARG A 427 -11.87 16.50 -10.44
CA ARG A 427 -12.63 17.14 -11.53
C ARG A 427 -12.00 18.46 -12.00
N ARG A 428 -11.20 19.13 -11.17
CA ARG A 428 -10.48 20.37 -11.50
C ARG A 428 -9.43 20.19 -12.59
N LEU A 429 -8.96 18.96 -12.84
CA LEU A 429 -8.00 18.67 -13.93
C LEU A 429 -8.60 18.85 -15.33
N GLY A 430 -9.93 18.85 -15.47
CA GLY A 430 -10.59 19.01 -16.76
C GLY A 430 -10.32 20.37 -17.42
N ASN A 431 -10.69 20.48 -18.70
CA ASN A 431 -10.57 21.72 -19.50
C ASN A 431 -9.15 22.29 -19.54
N ARG A 432 -8.19 21.45 -19.94
CA ARG A 432 -6.77 21.77 -20.17
C ARG A 432 -5.96 22.16 -18.92
N VAL A 433 -6.56 22.16 -17.73
CA VAL A 433 -5.84 22.43 -16.46
C VAL A 433 -4.81 21.33 -16.20
N GLY A 434 -5.22 20.07 -16.24
CA GLY A 434 -4.35 18.93 -16.06
C GLY A 434 -3.84 18.34 -17.38
N LYS A 435 -2.89 17.43 -17.24
CA LYS A 435 -2.32 16.62 -18.33
C LYS A 435 -2.09 15.18 -17.89
N VAL A 436 -1.94 14.31 -18.87
CA VAL A 436 -1.56 12.89 -18.74
C VAL A 436 -0.42 12.59 -19.71
N LEU A 437 0.25 11.45 -19.54
CA LEU A 437 1.21 10.94 -20.51
C LEU A 437 0.56 9.85 -21.39
N VAL A 438 0.72 9.98 -22.71
CA VAL A 438 0.30 8.99 -23.72
C VAL A 438 1.49 8.73 -24.63
N ASN A 439 1.97 7.48 -24.70
CA ASN A 439 3.15 7.10 -25.49
C ASN A 439 4.36 8.05 -25.28
N GLY A 440 4.62 8.40 -24.01
CA GLY A 440 5.74 9.28 -23.61
C GLY A 440 5.53 10.78 -23.87
N LYS A 441 4.38 11.21 -24.40
CA LYS A 441 4.08 12.62 -24.68
C LYS A 441 2.93 13.13 -23.82
N PHE A 442 3.01 14.39 -23.37
CA PHE A 442 1.94 15.01 -22.58
C PHE A 442 0.73 15.33 -23.46
N ALA A 443 -0.44 14.90 -23.00
CA ALA A 443 -1.75 15.20 -23.56
C ALA A 443 -2.61 15.92 -22.50
N HIS A 444 -3.26 17.02 -22.87
CA HIS A 444 -4.10 17.77 -21.93
C HIS A 444 -5.52 17.20 -21.86
N PHE A 445 -6.15 17.26 -20.69
CA PHE A 445 -7.58 16.98 -20.59
C PHE A 445 -8.40 17.95 -21.44
N ILE A 446 -9.50 17.49 -22.01
CA ILE A 446 -10.43 18.31 -22.76
C ILE A 446 -11.87 18.07 -22.31
N GLY A 447 -12.61 19.15 -22.07
CA GLY A 447 -13.92 19.08 -21.43
C GLY A 447 -13.84 18.81 -19.93
N ALA A 448 -15.01 18.74 -19.29
CA ALA A 448 -15.10 18.36 -17.89
C ALA A 448 -14.85 16.86 -17.70
N ILE A 449 -14.18 16.50 -16.61
CA ILE A 449 -14.09 15.10 -16.18
C ILE A 449 -15.50 14.61 -15.79
N SER A 450 -15.86 13.46 -16.34
CA SER A 450 -17.14 12.77 -16.08
C SER A 450 -16.98 11.78 -14.93
N MET A 451 -18.09 11.16 -14.50
CA MET A 451 -18.08 10.22 -13.38
C MET A 451 -17.11 9.06 -13.58
N ASP A 452 -17.13 8.46 -14.78
CA ASP A 452 -16.40 7.21 -15.08
C ASP A 452 -15.44 7.35 -16.27
N MET A 453 -15.37 8.53 -16.89
CA MET A 453 -14.53 8.76 -18.06
C MET A 453 -13.95 10.17 -18.09
N CYS A 454 -12.80 10.29 -18.73
CA CYS A 454 -12.19 11.55 -19.11
C CYS A 454 -11.85 11.54 -20.61
N THR A 455 -11.61 12.73 -21.15
CA THR A 455 -11.17 12.88 -22.54
C THR A 455 -9.89 13.70 -22.56
N VAL A 456 -8.96 13.30 -23.41
CA VAL A 456 -7.65 13.95 -23.57
C VAL A 456 -7.39 14.27 -25.03
N ASP A 457 -6.76 15.41 -25.29
CA ASP A 457 -6.38 15.88 -26.62
C ASP A 457 -5.04 15.24 -27.02
N ILE A 458 -5.08 14.30 -27.96
CA ILE A 458 -3.93 13.55 -28.48
C ILE A 458 -3.52 14.05 -29.87
N THR A 459 -3.91 15.25 -30.25
CA THR A 459 -3.54 15.83 -31.55
C THR A 459 -2.02 15.89 -31.69
N GLY A 460 -1.45 15.18 -32.68
CA GLY A 460 -0.01 15.07 -32.90
C GLY A 460 0.69 13.98 -32.09
N ILE A 461 -0.06 13.15 -31.36
CA ILE A 461 0.43 11.96 -30.67
C ILE A 461 -0.10 10.74 -31.41
N GLU A 462 0.81 9.91 -31.93
CA GLU A 462 0.44 8.61 -32.49
C GLU A 462 0.01 7.69 -31.36
N ALA A 463 -1.27 7.35 -31.33
CA ALA A 463 -1.86 6.48 -30.32
C ALA A 463 -2.98 5.63 -30.93
N GLN A 464 -3.19 4.45 -30.35
CA GLN A 464 -4.20 3.49 -30.75
C GLN A 464 -5.12 3.14 -29.57
N VAL A 465 -6.30 2.59 -29.88
CA VAL A 465 -7.16 2.02 -28.84
C VAL A 465 -6.38 0.94 -28.09
N ASN A 466 -6.52 0.94 -26.77
CA ASN A 466 -5.78 0.16 -25.79
C ASN A 466 -4.35 0.62 -25.46
N ASP A 467 -3.81 1.67 -26.09
CA ASP A 467 -2.56 2.27 -25.63
C ASP A 467 -2.70 2.81 -24.20
N GLU A 468 -1.61 2.75 -23.44
CA GLU A 468 -1.58 3.15 -22.05
C GLU A 468 -1.66 4.67 -21.90
N VAL A 469 -2.42 5.10 -20.89
CA VAL A 469 -2.51 6.50 -20.46
C VAL A 469 -2.10 6.58 -19.00
N LEU A 470 -1.01 7.30 -18.73
CA LEU A 470 -0.42 7.46 -17.41
C LEU A 470 -0.89 8.78 -16.77
N PHE A 471 -1.52 8.68 -15.61
CA PHE A 471 -2.07 9.81 -14.85
C PHE A 471 -1.09 10.34 -13.81
N PHE A 472 -0.33 9.44 -13.18
CA PHE A 472 0.88 9.76 -12.43
C PHE A 472 1.72 8.48 -12.25
N GLY A 473 3.03 8.63 -12.10
CA GLY A 473 4.01 7.56 -11.92
C GLY A 473 5.40 8.03 -12.37
N GLU A 474 6.19 7.13 -12.94
CA GLU A 474 7.48 7.50 -13.54
C GLU A 474 7.31 8.44 -14.75
N GLY A 475 8.10 9.51 -14.83
CA GLY A 475 8.01 10.53 -15.87
C GLY A 475 6.89 11.56 -15.67
N TYR A 476 5.94 11.33 -14.77
CA TYR A 476 4.98 12.34 -14.31
C TYR A 476 4.56 12.07 -12.87
N THR A 477 5.27 12.68 -11.92
CA THR A 477 5.18 12.30 -10.51
C THR A 477 3.89 12.77 -9.86
N ILE A 478 3.49 12.10 -8.77
CA ILE A 478 2.35 12.53 -7.95
C ILE A 478 2.56 13.93 -7.34
N ASN A 479 3.81 14.32 -7.08
CA ASN A 479 4.16 15.66 -6.59
C ASN A 479 3.86 16.74 -7.65
N GLU A 480 4.19 16.48 -8.91
CA GLU A 480 3.85 17.40 -10.01
C GLU A 480 2.34 17.54 -10.18
N LEU A 481 1.60 16.43 -10.11
CA LEU A 481 0.13 16.46 -10.15
C LEU A 481 -0.46 17.22 -8.95
N ALA A 482 0.10 17.04 -7.75
CA ALA A 482 -0.31 17.76 -6.54
C ALA A 482 -0.10 19.27 -6.69
N LYS A 483 1.05 19.69 -7.23
CA LYS A 483 1.35 21.10 -7.55
C LYS A 483 0.34 21.68 -8.54
N GLN A 484 -0.03 20.95 -9.59
CA GLN A 484 -1.07 21.40 -10.55
C GLN A 484 -2.44 21.59 -9.91
N LEU A 485 -2.79 20.77 -8.92
CA LEU A 485 -4.07 20.81 -8.21
C LEU A 485 -4.08 21.75 -7.00
N ASN A 486 -2.94 22.39 -6.70
CA ASN A 486 -2.72 23.14 -5.47
C ASN A 486 -3.13 22.33 -4.23
N THR A 487 -2.59 21.11 -4.14
CA THR A 487 -2.82 20.17 -3.04
C THR A 487 -1.55 19.40 -2.72
N ILE A 488 -1.65 18.36 -1.88
CA ILE A 488 -0.58 17.49 -1.45
C ILE A 488 -0.73 16.06 -2.01
N PRO A 489 0.37 15.32 -2.21
CA PRO A 489 0.35 13.93 -2.70
C PRO A 489 -0.56 12.99 -1.92
N TYR A 490 -0.62 13.17 -0.60
CA TYR A 490 -1.52 12.44 0.30
C TYR A 490 -2.98 12.46 -0.19
N GLU A 491 -3.49 13.63 -0.57
CA GLU A 491 -4.88 13.77 -1.00
C GLU A 491 -5.13 13.00 -2.30
N ILE A 492 -4.20 13.05 -3.26
CA ILE A 492 -4.36 12.36 -4.55
C ILE A 492 -4.43 10.85 -4.35
N ILE A 493 -3.48 10.27 -3.61
CA ILE A 493 -3.36 8.80 -3.51
C ILE A 493 -4.52 8.21 -2.68
N THR A 494 -4.91 8.87 -1.58
CA THR A 494 -6.03 8.44 -0.72
C THR A 494 -7.40 8.53 -1.42
N ARG A 495 -7.56 9.41 -2.41
CA ARG A 495 -8.81 9.56 -3.17
C ARG A 495 -9.05 8.47 -4.19
N ILE A 496 -8.04 7.68 -4.55
CA ILE A 496 -8.21 6.61 -5.54
C ILE A 496 -9.20 5.57 -4.99
N ALA A 497 -10.37 5.48 -5.60
CA ALA A 497 -11.47 4.69 -5.06
C ALA A 497 -11.18 3.19 -5.15
N ARG A 498 -11.69 2.38 -4.20
CA ARG A 498 -11.49 0.91 -4.15
C ARG A 498 -11.87 0.18 -5.44
N ARG A 499 -12.75 0.75 -6.28
CA ARG A 499 -13.13 0.20 -7.59
C ARG A 499 -12.00 0.23 -8.62
N VAL A 500 -10.99 1.08 -8.43
CA VAL A 500 -9.75 1.04 -9.23
C VAL A 500 -8.95 -0.16 -8.78
N LYS A 501 -8.57 -1.02 -9.73
CA LYS A 501 -7.86 -2.26 -9.42
C LYS A 501 -6.47 -1.97 -8.88
N ARG A 502 -6.13 -2.49 -7.69
CA ARG A 502 -4.75 -2.49 -7.17
C ARG A 502 -3.99 -3.67 -7.75
N VAL A 503 -2.74 -3.43 -8.13
CA VAL A 503 -1.84 -4.45 -8.65
C VAL A 503 -0.50 -4.24 -7.98
N TYR A 504 -0.10 -5.17 -7.13
CA TYR A 504 1.16 -5.08 -6.39
C TYR A 504 2.25 -5.75 -7.18
N VAL A 505 3.35 -5.05 -7.37
CA VAL A 505 4.42 -5.50 -8.25
C VAL A 505 5.71 -5.58 -7.48
N TRP A 506 6.40 -6.69 -7.69
CA TRP A 506 7.73 -6.93 -7.15
C TRP A 506 8.70 -7.05 -8.32
N GLU A 507 9.71 -6.19 -8.31
CA GLU A 507 10.79 -6.13 -9.28
C GLU A 507 12.10 -6.44 -8.55
N GLU A 508 12.93 -7.31 -9.12
CA GLU A 508 14.23 -7.70 -8.53
C GLU A 508 15.29 -6.61 -8.61
#